data_AF-A0ABD3HXN5-F1
#
_entry.id   AF-A0ABD3HXN5-F1
#
_cell.length_a   1.000
_cell.length_b   1.000
_cell.length_c   1.000
_cell.angle_alpha   90.00
_cell.angle_beta   90.00
_cell.angle_gamma   90.00
#
_symmetry.space_group_name_H-M   'P 1'
#
loop_
_entity.id
_entity.type
_entity.pdbx_description
1 polymer ?
#
loop_
_entity_poly.entity_id
_entity_poly.type
_entity_poly.pdbx_seq_one_letter_code
_entity_poly.pdbx_strand_id
1 'polypeptide(L)'
;MEDPEREVTLMWKKLFRRPTFEGMGDTLRQYFTEDVAYYHELIYVGPKAGIRKYTLFFQFMLFFMNYQDVLIHDVVYDKKENLMAIRMTVRANPWIFLWRTNNMKFLTELEFRDVKDENTGKVLKKIKVQRDYYIRAPGVQLIPIIGEIYDSDQLRYFLVEVTASIHRFLISAYHLLVPAILREAVFKFWRAFLQVPLTEHVVPIHKIVD
;
A
#
# COMPACT_ATOMS: atom_id res chain seq x y z
N MET A 1 6.17 -8.04 -15.96
CA MET A 1 6.23 -6.70 -16.54
C MET A 1 7.20 -6.74 -17.71
N GLU A 2 6.72 -6.35 -18.88
CA GLU A 2 7.53 -6.07 -20.07
C GLU A 2 8.02 -4.62 -20.03
N ASP A 3 7.21 -3.70 -19.51
CA ASP A 3 7.54 -2.29 -19.30
C ASP A 3 7.29 -1.88 -17.82
N PRO A 4 8.30 -2.05 -16.95
CA PRO A 4 8.15 -1.78 -15.52
C PRO A 4 7.68 -0.34 -15.21
N GLU A 5 8.22 0.67 -15.90
CA GLU A 5 7.93 2.09 -15.60
C GLU A 5 6.44 2.40 -15.77
N ARG A 6 5.85 1.91 -16.86
CA ARG A 6 4.43 2.10 -17.13
C ARG A 6 3.56 1.17 -16.29
N GLU A 7 3.91 -0.11 -16.19
CA GLU A 7 3.07 -1.12 -15.55
C GLU A 7 2.98 -0.94 -14.03
N VAL A 8 4.04 -0.49 -13.37
CA VAL A 8 4.04 -0.23 -11.91
C VAL A 8 3.04 0.86 -11.54
N THR A 9 2.94 1.93 -12.32
CA THR A 9 1.95 2.99 -12.07
C THR A 9 0.53 2.44 -12.14
N LEU A 10 0.25 1.54 -13.09
CA LEU A 10 -1.05 0.88 -13.22
C LEU A 10 -1.31 -0.09 -12.07
N MET A 11 -0.29 -0.85 -11.65
CA MET A 11 -0.35 -1.74 -10.50
C MET A 11 -0.75 -0.96 -9.24
N TRP A 12 -0.07 0.14 -8.92
CA TRP A 12 -0.40 0.94 -7.74
C TRP A 12 -1.81 1.51 -7.77
N LYS A 13 -2.24 2.01 -8.94
CA LYS A 13 -3.62 2.47 -9.12
C LYS A 13 -4.63 1.34 -8.88
N LYS A 14 -4.37 0.12 -9.34
CA LYS A 14 -5.23 -1.05 -9.07
C LYS A 14 -5.27 -1.41 -7.58
N LEU A 15 -4.14 -1.28 -6.87
CA LEU A 15 -4.04 -1.61 -5.44
C LEU A 15 -4.72 -0.59 -4.53
N PHE A 16 -4.81 0.68 -4.93
CA PHE A 16 -5.31 1.76 -4.06
C PHE A 16 -6.61 2.41 -4.51
N ARG A 17 -6.96 2.38 -5.80
CA ARG A 17 -8.19 3.01 -6.32
C ARG A 17 -9.34 2.01 -6.30
N ARG A 18 -10.19 2.10 -5.28
CA ARG A 18 -11.34 1.19 -5.04
C ARG A 18 -10.97 -0.30 -5.02
N PRO A 19 -10.01 -0.69 -4.19
CA PRO A 19 -9.51 -2.05 -4.26
C PRO A 19 -10.48 -3.04 -3.62
N THR A 20 -10.60 -4.22 -4.23
CA THR A 20 -11.26 -5.39 -3.62
C THR A 20 -10.20 -6.34 -3.07
N PHE A 21 -10.53 -7.16 -2.09
CA PHE A 21 -9.57 -8.14 -1.54
C PHE A 21 -9.08 -9.13 -2.60
N GLU A 22 -9.98 -9.62 -3.45
CA GLU A 22 -9.67 -10.50 -4.57
C GLU A 22 -8.79 -9.78 -5.61
N GLY A 23 -9.21 -8.59 -6.06
CA GLY A 23 -8.46 -7.81 -7.04
C GLY A 23 -7.07 -7.40 -6.56
N MET A 24 -6.90 -7.12 -5.26
CA MET A 24 -5.56 -6.94 -4.67
C MET A 24 -4.75 -8.22 -4.73
N GLY A 25 -5.32 -9.35 -4.32
CA GLY A 25 -4.63 -10.64 -4.34
C GLY A 25 -4.15 -10.99 -5.76
N ASP A 26 -5.00 -10.79 -6.76
CA ASP A 26 -4.66 -11.03 -8.16
C ASP A 26 -3.61 -10.07 -8.67
N THR A 27 -3.74 -8.77 -8.36
CA THR A 27 -2.74 -7.76 -8.71
C THR A 27 -1.40 -8.09 -8.07
N LEU A 28 -1.36 -8.41 -6.78
CA LEU A 28 -0.12 -8.77 -6.09
C LEU A 28 0.52 -10.03 -6.68
N ARG A 29 -0.24 -11.11 -6.94
CA ARG A 29 0.28 -12.33 -7.58
C ARG A 29 0.78 -12.08 -9.01
N GLN A 30 0.13 -11.19 -9.74
CA GLN A 30 0.54 -10.83 -11.10
C GLN A 30 1.92 -10.15 -11.10
N TYR A 31 2.13 -9.18 -10.21
CA TYR A 31 3.28 -8.28 -10.28
C TYR A 31 4.44 -8.66 -9.35
N PHE A 32 4.21 -9.45 -8.29
CA PHE A 32 5.23 -9.83 -7.30
C PHE A 32 5.62 -11.30 -7.42
N THR A 33 6.83 -11.64 -6.96
CA THR A 33 7.28 -13.04 -6.86
C THR A 33 6.61 -13.74 -5.67
N GLU A 34 6.48 -15.08 -5.75
CA GLU A 34 5.92 -15.89 -4.67
C GLU A 34 6.68 -15.72 -3.34
N ASP A 35 7.98 -15.47 -3.44
CA ASP A 35 8.92 -15.31 -2.33
C ASP A 35 9.23 -13.83 -2.02
N VAL A 36 8.34 -12.90 -2.35
CA VAL A 36 8.53 -11.46 -2.13
C VAL A 36 8.91 -11.15 -0.68
N ALA A 37 9.86 -10.22 -0.50
CA ALA A 37 10.17 -9.60 0.78
C ALA A 37 9.63 -8.16 0.84
N TYR A 38 9.11 -7.78 1.99
CA TYR A 38 8.58 -6.44 2.23
C TYR A 38 9.18 -5.84 3.50
N TYR A 39 9.73 -4.64 3.35
CA TYR A 39 10.34 -3.87 4.42
C TYR A 39 9.57 -2.56 4.60
N HIS A 40 8.98 -2.40 5.77
CA HIS A 40 8.23 -1.21 6.14
C HIS A 40 8.48 -0.91 7.63
N GLU A 41 8.47 0.36 8.02
CA GLU A 41 8.81 0.79 9.39
C GLU A 41 8.00 0.05 10.47
N LEU A 42 6.72 -0.26 10.17
CA LEU A 42 5.81 -0.95 11.09
C LEU A 42 5.73 -2.47 10.89
N ILE A 43 6.23 -3.00 9.77
CA ILE A 43 6.08 -4.42 9.45
C ILE A 43 7.21 -4.95 8.57
N TYR A 44 7.63 -6.18 8.86
CA TYR A 44 8.52 -6.94 8.01
C TYR A 44 7.85 -8.22 7.53
N VAL A 45 7.86 -8.46 6.21
CA VAL A 45 7.49 -9.74 5.61
C VAL A 45 8.74 -10.34 5.00
N GLY A 46 9.29 -11.37 5.64
CA GLY A 46 10.45 -12.06 5.12
C GLY A 46 10.14 -12.96 3.90
N PRO A 47 11.16 -13.34 3.13
CA PRO A 47 10.99 -14.07 1.87
C PRO A 47 10.34 -15.47 2.03
N LYS A 48 10.48 -16.09 3.21
CA LYS A 48 9.80 -17.37 3.54
C LYS A 48 8.29 -17.22 3.70
N ALA A 49 7.82 -16.01 4.05
CA ALA A 49 6.40 -15.71 4.21
C ALA A 49 5.75 -15.31 2.88
N GLY A 50 6.52 -14.62 2.04
CA GLY A 50 6.22 -14.41 0.63
C GLY A 50 4.90 -13.68 0.34
N ILE A 51 4.35 -13.96 -0.83
CA ILE A 51 3.19 -13.27 -1.40
C ILE A 51 1.93 -13.42 -0.55
N ARG A 52 1.79 -14.56 0.14
CA ARG A 52 0.60 -14.84 0.97
C ARG A 52 0.50 -13.88 2.16
N LYS A 53 1.57 -13.72 2.95
CA LYS A 53 1.55 -12.77 4.08
C LYS A 53 1.49 -11.33 3.58
N TYR A 54 2.17 -11.05 2.47
CA TYR A 54 2.15 -9.73 1.85
C TYR A 54 0.73 -9.31 1.43
N THR A 55 -0.02 -10.23 0.80
CA THR A 55 -1.42 -10.02 0.43
C THR A 55 -2.31 -9.78 1.66
N LEU A 56 -2.15 -10.59 2.70
CA LEU A 56 -2.92 -10.42 3.95
C LEU A 56 -2.65 -9.07 4.60
N PHE A 57 -1.41 -8.59 4.56
CA PHE A 57 -1.05 -7.27 5.04
C PHE A 57 -1.75 -6.16 4.26
N PHE A 58 -1.72 -6.19 2.93
CA PHE A 58 -2.42 -5.19 2.10
C PHE A 58 -3.93 -5.16 2.36
N GLN A 59 -4.55 -6.34 2.47
CA GLN A 59 -5.97 -6.46 2.79
C GLN A 59 -6.30 -5.94 4.20
N PHE A 60 -5.44 -6.24 5.18
CA PHE A 60 -5.55 -5.69 6.54
C PHE A 60 -5.43 -4.16 6.52
N MET A 61 -4.42 -3.61 5.85
CA MET A 61 -4.22 -2.17 5.79
C MET A 61 -5.38 -1.45 5.10
N LEU A 62 -5.99 -2.04 4.06
CA LEU A 62 -7.21 -1.49 3.49
C LEU A 62 -8.34 -1.41 4.51
N PHE A 63 -8.53 -2.43 5.33
CA PHE A 63 -9.58 -2.43 6.35
C PHE A 63 -9.41 -1.28 7.36
N PHE A 64 -8.18 -1.07 7.84
CA PHE A 64 -7.89 -0.03 8.84
C PHE A 64 -7.79 1.38 8.26
N MET A 65 -7.09 1.52 7.13
CA MET A 65 -6.75 2.81 6.54
C MET A 65 -7.80 3.31 5.55
N ASN A 66 -8.61 2.40 4.98
CA ASN A 66 -9.60 2.70 3.95
C ASN A 66 -8.98 3.55 2.82
N TYR A 67 -8.07 2.94 2.07
CA TYR A 67 -7.40 3.58 0.94
C TYR A 67 -8.40 4.09 -0.10
N GLN A 68 -8.22 5.35 -0.50
CA GLN A 68 -9.09 6.05 -1.44
C GLN A 68 -8.45 6.16 -2.82
N ASP A 69 -7.17 6.54 -2.85
CA ASP A 69 -6.45 6.81 -4.09
C ASP A 69 -4.93 6.81 -3.89
N VAL A 70 -4.18 6.84 -5.00
CA VAL A 70 -2.74 7.04 -5.02
C VAL A 70 -2.36 8.06 -6.09
N LEU A 71 -1.55 9.04 -5.70
CA LEU A 71 -0.92 9.99 -6.60
C LEU A 71 0.56 9.61 -6.76
N ILE A 72 0.95 9.21 -7.96
CA ILE A 72 2.35 8.95 -8.31
C ILE A 72 2.96 10.26 -8.80
N HIS A 73 4.03 10.71 -8.15
CA HIS A 73 4.73 11.96 -8.50
C HIS A 73 5.87 11.69 -9.46
N ASP A 74 6.72 10.72 -9.13
CA ASP A 74 7.91 10.39 -9.91
C ASP A 74 8.18 8.90 -9.87
N VAL A 75 8.70 8.38 -10.97
CA VAL A 75 9.17 7.01 -11.14
C VAL A 75 10.55 7.07 -11.78
N VAL A 76 11.54 6.46 -11.15
CA VAL A 76 12.91 6.34 -11.68
C VAL A 76 13.26 4.87 -11.70
N TYR A 77 13.68 4.37 -12.86
CA TYR A 77 14.03 2.97 -13.05
C TYR A 77 15.48 2.84 -13.53
N ASP A 78 16.30 2.14 -12.75
CA ASP A 78 17.64 1.73 -13.12
C ASP A 78 17.59 0.33 -13.73
N LYS A 79 17.75 0.28 -15.06
CA LYS A 79 17.76 -0.98 -15.83
C LYS A 79 18.96 -1.87 -15.51
N LYS A 80 20.10 -1.29 -15.14
CA LYS A 80 21.34 -2.03 -14.89
C LYS A 80 21.25 -2.78 -13.56
N GLU A 81 20.77 -2.09 -12.54
CA GLU A 81 20.61 -2.66 -11.20
C GLU A 81 19.24 -3.35 -11.00
N ASN A 82 18.32 -3.18 -11.96
CA ASN A 82 16.96 -3.72 -11.91
C ASN A 82 16.17 -3.22 -10.68
N LEU A 83 16.32 -1.92 -10.40
CA LEU A 83 15.78 -1.21 -9.25
C LEU A 83 14.88 -0.06 -9.69
N MET A 84 13.77 0.16 -9.00
CA MET A 84 12.90 1.31 -9.23
C MET A 84 12.60 2.04 -7.95
N ALA A 85 12.74 3.36 -7.98
CA ALA A 85 12.30 4.26 -6.92
C ALA A 85 11.03 4.99 -7.36
N ILE A 86 10.08 5.11 -6.45
CA ILE A 86 8.76 5.72 -6.71
C ILE A 86 8.44 6.68 -5.59
N ARG A 87 8.21 7.95 -5.95
CA ARG A 87 7.67 8.94 -5.02
C ARG A 87 6.16 8.98 -5.18
N MET A 88 5.42 8.70 -4.11
CA MET A 88 3.95 8.67 -4.17
C MET A 88 3.28 9.26 -2.92
N THR A 89 2.02 9.62 -3.08
CA THR A 89 1.12 9.97 -1.98
C THR A 89 -0.09 9.05 -2.01
N VAL A 90 -0.27 8.27 -0.95
CA VAL A 90 -1.44 7.42 -0.77
C VAL A 90 -2.45 8.18 0.07
N ARG A 91 -3.68 8.29 -0.45
CA ARG A 91 -4.81 8.91 0.25
C ARG A 91 -5.60 7.84 0.97
N ALA A 92 -5.87 8.05 2.25
CA ALA A 92 -6.57 7.09 3.09
C ALA A 92 -7.51 7.82 4.06
N ASN A 93 -8.65 7.20 4.39
CA ASN A 93 -9.61 7.71 5.38
C ASN A 93 -9.77 6.72 6.53
N PRO A 94 -8.82 6.62 7.47
CA PRO A 94 -8.82 5.59 8.49
C PRO A 94 -10.15 5.53 9.24
N TRP A 95 -10.63 4.32 9.51
CA TRP A 95 -11.93 4.07 10.13
C TRP A 95 -12.15 4.75 11.48
N ILE A 96 -11.09 4.96 12.27
CA ILE A 96 -11.13 5.69 13.54
C ILE A 96 -11.29 7.21 13.37
N PHE A 97 -11.05 7.72 12.16
CA PHE A 97 -11.07 9.15 11.81
C PHE A 97 -11.76 9.39 10.45
N LEU A 98 -12.92 8.76 10.20
CA LEU A 98 -13.62 8.81 8.90
C LEU A 98 -13.93 10.23 8.38
N TRP A 99 -13.97 11.23 9.27
CA TRP A 99 -14.18 12.63 8.91
C TRP A 99 -12.93 13.33 8.33
N ARG A 100 -11.80 12.62 8.21
CA ARG A 100 -10.54 13.18 7.68
C ARG A 100 -9.86 12.28 6.66
N THR A 101 -9.35 12.92 5.62
CA THR A 101 -8.43 12.30 4.66
C THR A 101 -7.00 12.53 5.07
N ASN A 102 -6.27 11.44 5.22
CA ASN A 102 -4.83 11.42 5.47
C ASN A 102 -4.10 11.21 4.15
N ASN A 103 -3.14 12.10 3.87
CA ASN A 103 -2.25 12.02 2.72
C ASN A 103 -0.89 11.52 3.20
N MET A 104 -0.63 10.24 3.03
CA MET A 104 0.63 9.62 3.43
C MET A 104 1.62 9.70 2.28
N LYS A 105 2.78 10.30 2.51
CA LYS A 105 3.85 10.44 1.51
C LYS A 105 4.93 9.38 1.73
N PHE A 106 5.26 8.68 0.65
CA PHE A 106 6.22 7.58 0.64
C PHE A 106 7.24 7.74 -0.48
N LEU A 107 8.43 7.24 -0.20
CA LEU A 107 9.37 6.78 -1.21
C LEU A 107 9.36 5.25 -1.14
N THR A 108 8.98 4.61 -2.24
CA THR A 108 9.00 3.14 -2.35
C THR A 108 10.09 2.72 -3.30
N GLU A 109 10.95 1.82 -2.86
CA GLU A 109 11.96 1.16 -3.67
C GLU A 109 11.50 -0.27 -4.00
N LEU A 110 11.63 -0.66 -5.27
CA LEU A 110 11.27 -1.97 -5.79
C LEU A 110 12.49 -2.60 -6.44
N GLU A 111 12.85 -3.81 -6.01
CA GLU A 111 13.81 -4.66 -6.71
C GLU A 111 13.08 -5.68 -7.56
N PHE A 112 13.46 -5.82 -8.82
CA PHE A 112 12.85 -6.79 -9.72
C PHE A 112 13.70 -8.05 -9.87
N ARG A 113 13.02 -9.15 -10.16
CA ARG A 113 13.60 -10.42 -10.62
C ARG A 113 13.00 -10.78 -11.97
N ASP A 114 13.84 -11.28 -12.85
CA ASP A 114 13.42 -11.85 -14.12
C ASP A 114 12.81 -13.24 -13.87
N VAL A 115 11.56 -13.43 -14.30
CA VAL A 115 10.81 -14.67 -14.16
C VAL A 115 10.36 -15.09 -15.56
N LYS A 116 10.66 -16.32 -15.94
CA LYS A 116 10.20 -16.88 -17.21
C LYS A 116 8.74 -17.29 -17.08
N ASP A 117 7.88 -16.75 -17.93
CA ASP A 117 6.50 -17.18 -18.06
C ASP A 117 6.47 -18.55 -18.76
N GLU A 118 5.92 -19.56 -18.09
CA GLU A 118 5.84 -20.93 -18.61
C GLU A 118 4.91 -21.04 -19.82
N ASN A 119 3.89 -20.18 -19.92
CA ASN A 119 2.89 -20.24 -20.99
C ASN A 119 3.37 -19.52 -22.27
N THR A 120 4.08 -18.40 -22.11
CA THR A 120 4.51 -17.57 -23.24
C THR A 120 6.01 -17.69 -23.54
N GLY A 121 6.79 -18.30 -22.66
CA GLY A 121 8.24 -18.40 -22.75
C GLY A 121 8.99 -17.08 -22.54
N LYS A 122 8.27 -15.96 -22.39
CA LYS A 122 8.83 -14.62 -22.25
C LYS A 122 9.44 -14.42 -20.87
N VAL A 123 10.48 -13.61 -20.80
CA VAL A 123 11.05 -13.15 -19.52
C VAL A 123 10.28 -11.91 -19.08
N LEU A 124 9.65 -12.00 -17.91
CA LEU A 124 8.88 -10.93 -17.30
C LEU A 124 9.57 -10.47 -16.01
N LYS A 125 9.60 -9.17 -15.78
CA LYS A 125 10.04 -8.61 -14.49
C LYS A 125 8.92 -8.71 -13.46
N LYS A 126 9.21 -9.29 -12.30
CA LYS A 126 8.34 -9.32 -11.13
C LYS A 126 9.06 -8.70 -9.93
N ILE A 127 8.32 -8.04 -9.05
CA ILE A 127 8.88 -7.41 -7.84
C ILE A 127 9.23 -8.49 -6.84
N LYS A 128 10.50 -8.53 -6.44
CA LYS A 128 11.06 -9.48 -5.48
C LYS A 128 11.23 -8.86 -4.11
N VAL A 129 11.57 -7.58 -4.05
CA VAL A 129 11.67 -6.84 -2.79
C VAL A 129 10.97 -5.51 -2.94
N GLN A 130 10.21 -5.13 -1.92
CA GLN A 130 9.69 -3.78 -1.77
C GLN A 130 10.17 -3.20 -0.44
N ARG A 131 10.65 -1.95 -0.48
CA ARG A 131 11.01 -1.17 0.70
C ARG A 131 10.25 0.15 0.69
N ASP A 132 9.53 0.41 1.76
CA ASP A 132 8.77 1.65 1.92
C ASP A 132 9.43 2.53 2.97
N TYR A 133 9.76 3.75 2.56
CA TYR A 133 10.31 4.79 3.40
C TYR A 133 9.31 5.93 3.52
N TYR A 134 8.93 6.26 4.73
CA TYR A 134 8.14 7.46 4.96
C TYR A 134 9.02 8.70 4.89
N ILE A 135 8.54 9.74 4.20
CA ILE A 135 9.23 11.05 4.19
C ILE A 135 9.18 11.71 5.58
N ARG A 136 8.19 11.34 6.41
CA ARG A 136 8.03 11.75 7.83
C ARG A 136 7.46 10.59 8.64
N ALA A 137 7.72 10.48 9.94
CA ALA A 137 7.21 9.36 10.74
C ALA A 137 5.69 9.13 10.55
N PRO A 138 5.22 7.89 10.34
CA PRO A 138 3.82 7.59 9.98
C PRO A 138 2.80 8.11 10.99
N GLY A 139 3.12 8.01 12.29
CA GLY A 139 2.28 8.56 13.35
C GLY A 139 2.12 10.08 13.29
N VAL A 140 3.15 10.79 12.81
CA VAL A 140 3.12 12.26 12.64
C VAL A 140 2.30 12.65 11.41
N GLN A 141 2.32 11.84 10.35
CA GLN A 141 1.48 12.05 9.16
C GLN A 141 -0.02 11.85 9.43
N LEU A 142 -0.38 11.17 10.53
CA LEU A 142 -1.76 10.99 11.00
C LEU A 142 -2.26 12.15 11.90
N ILE A 143 -1.38 13.07 12.31
CA ILE A 143 -1.70 14.19 13.22
C ILE A 143 -1.56 15.52 12.46
N PRO A 144 -2.66 16.11 11.95
CA PRO A 144 -2.61 17.19 10.96
C PRO A 144 -2.16 18.57 11.47
N ILE A 145 -2.15 18.83 12.79
CA ILE A 145 -1.78 20.16 13.34
C ILE A 145 -0.30 20.23 13.73
N ILE A 146 0.34 19.06 13.86
CA ILE A 146 1.66 18.93 14.47
C ILE A 146 2.74 18.61 13.44
N GLY A 147 2.36 18.11 12.25
CA GLY A 147 3.28 17.74 11.19
C GLY A 147 4.16 18.87 10.63
N GLU A 148 3.87 20.13 10.94
CA GLU A 148 4.71 21.30 10.57
C GLU A 148 5.62 21.79 11.70
N ILE A 149 5.44 21.34 12.94
CA ILE A 149 6.10 21.92 14.13
C ILE A 149 7.29 21.05 14.63
N TYR A 150 7.49 19.83 14.10
CA TYR A 150 8.29 18.81 14.79
C TYR A 150 9.64 18.47 14.14
N ASP A 151 10.70 18.98 14.79
CA ASP A 151 12.11 18.68 14.54
C ASP A 151 12.80 18.20 15.84
N SER A 152 12.16 17.30 16.60
CA SER A 152 12.68 16.78 17.88
C SER A 152 12.76 15.24 17.90
N ASP A 153 13.97 14.72 18.05
CA ASP A 153 14.28 13.28 18.04
C ASP A 153 13.65 12.50 19.20
N GLN A 154 13.44 13.14 20.36
CA GLN A 154 12.86 12.49 21.53
C GLN A 154 11.37 12.17 21.36
N LEU A 155 10.59 13.08 20.74
CA LEU A 155 9.18 12.79 20.49
C LEU A 155 9.01 11.77 19.37
N ARG A 156 9.91 11.77 18.38
CA ARG A 156 9.95 10.75 17.32
C ARG A 156 10.10 9.34 17.91
N TYR A 157 11.04 9.16 18.84
CA TYR A 157 11.24 7.89 19.54
C TYR A 157 10.00 7.45 20.33
N PHE A 158 9.41 8.37 21.10
CA PHE A 158 8.20 8.10 21.89
C PHE A 158 7.00 7.68 21.02
N LEU A 159 6.76 8.38 19.90
CA LEU A 159 5.66 8.05 18.99
C LEU A 159 5.86 6.72 18.26
N VAL A 160 7.10 6.38 17.88
CA VAL A 160 7.42 5.06 17.29
C VAL A 160 7.13 3.94 18.29
N GLU A 161 7.54 4.08 19.55
CA GLU A 161 7.28 3.09 20.60
C GLU A 161 5.79 2.93 20.90
N VAL A 162 5.05 4.04 20.98
CA VAL A 162 3.59 4.03 21.21
C VAL A 162 2.85 3.41 20.02
N THR A 163 3.19 3.79 18.79
CA THR A 163 2.54 3.23 17.59
C THR A 163 2.88 1.76 17.37
N ALA A 164 4.12 1.34 17.60
CA ALA A 164 4.51 -0.07 17.54
C ALA A 164 3.77 -0.91 18.60
N SER A 165 3.53 -0.35 19.79
CA SER A 165 2.79 -1.02 20.86
C SER A 165 1.29 -1.11 20.56
N ILE A 166 0.67 -0.04 20.04
CA ILE A 166 -0.72 -0.07 19.57
C ILE A 166 -0.88 -1.06 18.41
N HIS A 167 0.07 -1.11 17.48
CA HIS A 167 0.01 -2.02 16.33
C HIS A 167 0.10 -3.49 16.74
N ARG A 168 1.02 -3.82 17.66
CA ARG A 168 1.11 -5.15 18.27
C ARG A 168 -0.20 -5.55 18.95
N PHE A 169 -0.80 -4.63 19.71
CA PHE A 169 -2.09 -4.86 20.35
C PHE A 169 -3.23 -5.09 19.33
N LEU A 170 -3.32 -4.29 18.26
CA LEU A 170 -4.36 -4.43 17.24
C LEU A 170 -4.23 -5.71 16.42
N ILE A 171 -3.00 -6.14 16.09
CA ILE A 171 -2.74 -7.42 15.41
C ILE A 171 -3.14 -8.59 16.33
N SER A 172 -2.75 -8.55 17.61
CA SER A 172 -3.15 -9.57 18.59
C SER A 172 -4.66 -9.61 18.82
N ALA A 173 -5.31 -8.44 18.92
CA ALA A 173 -6.77 -8.33 19.07
C ALA A 173 -7.51 -8.86 17.83
N TYR A 174 -7.03 -8.59 16.62
CA TYR A 174 -7.59 -9.12 15.38
C TYR A 174 -7.52 -10.64 15.30
N HIS A 175 -6.38 -11.23 15.71
CA HIS A 175 -6.22 -12.68 15.77
C HIS A 175 -7.12 -13.36 16.83
N LEU A 176 -7.44 -12.64 17.91
CA LEU A 176 -8.34 -13.11 18.98
C LEU A 176 -9.82 -12.93 18.65
N LEU A 177 -10.20 -11.82 18.02
CA LEU A 177 -11.60 -11.39 17.89
C LEU A 177 -12.27 -11.76 16.56
N VAL A 178 -11.52 -12.13 15.52
CA VAL A 178 -12.10 -12.41 14.19
C VAL A 178 -11.90 -13.89 13.80
N PRO A 179 -12.80 -14.79 14.26
CA PRO A 179 -12.95 -16.13 13.68
C PRO A 179 -13.16 -16.05 12.17
N ALA A 180 -12.67 -17.06 11.43
CA ALA A 180 -12.77 -17.12 9.96
C ALA A 180 -14.19 -16.86 9.41
N ILE A 181 -15.23 -17.20 10.19
CA ILE A 181 -16.65 -17.04 9.89
C ILE A 181 -17.11 -15.57 9.83
N LEU A 182 -16.48 -14.64 10.57
CA LEU A 182 -16.91 -13.24 10.64
C LEU A 182 -16.30 -12.34 9.55
N ARG A 183 -15.30 -12.83 8.81
CA ARG A 183 -14.67 -12.07 7.72
C ARG A 183 -15.67 -11.65 6.65
N GLU A 184 -16.63 -12.52 6.34
CA GLU A 184 -17.63 -12.28 5.30
C GLU A 184 -18.72 -11.28 5.76
N ALA A 185 -19.10 -11.33 7.04
CA ALA A 185 -20.11 -10.44 7.62
C ALA A 185 -19.61 -9.01 7.81
N VAL A 186 -18.39 -8.85 8.35
CA VAL A 186 -17.71 -7.55 8.48
C VAL A 186 -17.51 -6.91 7.10
N PHE A 187 -17.25 -7.73 6.08
CA PHE A 187 -17.07 -7.28 4.72
C PHE A 187 -18.39 -6.88 4.02
N LYS A 188 -19.48 -7.61 4.23
CA LYS A 188 -20.83 -7.21 3.75
C LYS A 188 -21.26 -5.88 4.37
N PHE A 189 -21.01 -5.68 5.66
CA PHE A 189 -21.25 -4.42 6.34
C PHE A 189 -20.41 -3.28 5.73
N TRP A 190 -19.12 -3.51 5.48
CA TRP A 190 -18.23 -2.51 4.87
C TRP A 190 -18.70 -2.05 3.48
N ARG A 191 -19.10 -2.97 2.59
CA ARG A 191 -19.63 -2.60 1.25
C ARG A 191 -20.91 -1.78 1.34
N ALA A 192 -21.81 -2.15 2.25
CA ALA A 192 -23.15 -1.56 2.31
C ALA A 192 -23.15 -0.13 2.89
N PHE A 193 -22.19 0.18 3.79
CA PHE A 193 -22.27 1.41 4.59
C PHE A 193 -21.08 2.36 4.45
N LEU A 194 -19.93 1.92 3.93
CA LEU A 194 -18.71 2.72 3.87
C LEU A 194 -18.21 3.02 2.45
N GLN A 195 -18.78 2.39 1.42
CA GLN A 195 -18.65 2.86 0.04
C GLN A 195 -19.62 4.02 -0.17
N VAL A 196 -19.12 5.25 -0.07
CA VAL A 196 -19.88 6.44 -0.51
C VAL A 196 -20.17 6.28 -2.02
N PRO A 197 -21.42 6.37 -2.47
CA PRO A 197 -21.75 6.29 -3.89
C PRO A 197 -21.13 7.48 -4.63
N LEU A 198 -20.71 7.22 -5.85
CA LEU A 198 -20.04 8.17 -6.71
C LEU A 198 -20.97 9.32 -7.10
N THR A 199 -20.68 10.53 -6.64
CA THR A 199 -20.88 11.68 -7.51
C THR A 199 -19.71 11.71 -8.49
N GLU A 200 -19.98 11.30 -9.72
CA GLU A 200 -19.04 11.43 -10.83
C GLU A 200 -18.74 12.91 -11.09
N HIS A 201 -17.68 13.43 -10.50
CA HIS A 201 -17.02 14.60 -11.07
C HIS A 201 -16.17 14.12 -12.23
N VAL A 202 -16.80 14.05 -13.40
CA VAL A 202 -16.12 13.98 -14.70
C VAL A 202 -15.27 15.25 -14.79
N VAL A 203 -13.97 15.14 -14.51
CA VAL A 203 -13.03 16.21 -14.86
C VAL A 203 -12.83 16.13 -16.37
N PRO A 204 -13.19 17.17 -17.14
CA PRO A 204 -12.94 17.15 -18.58
C PRO A 204 -11.44 17.10 -18.81
N ILE A 205 -11.01 16.08 -19.57
CA ILE A 205 -9.64 16.00 -20.07
C ILE A 205 -9.52 17.09 -21.14
N HIS A 206 -8.90 18.23 -20.80
CA HIS A 206 -8.40 19.13 -21.82
C HIS A 206 -7.25 18.42 -22.54
N LYS A 207 -7.53 17.98 -23.77
CA LYS A 207 -6.48 17.65 -24.73
C LYS A 207 -5.63 18.91 -24.90
N ILE A 208 -4.36 18.83 -24.50
CA ILE A 208 -3.35 19.72 -25.05
C ILE A 208 -3.11 19.18 -26.45
N VAL A 209 -3.61 19.91 -27.45
CA VAL A 209 -3.27 19.71 -28.86
C VAL A 209 -2.05 20.60 -29.11
N ASP A 210 -0.98 19.94 -29.58
CA ASP A 210 0.27 20.43 -30.18
C ASP A 210 0.97 21.68 -29.60
#